data_AF-A0A942DE34-F1
#
_entry.id   AF-A0A942DE34-F1
#
_cell.length_a   1.000
_cell.length_b   1.000
_cell.length_c   1.000
_cell.angle_alpha   90.00
_cell.angle_beta   90.00
_cell.angle_gamma   90.00
#
_symmetry.space_group_name_H-M   'P 1'
#
loop_
_entity.id
_entity.type
_entity.pdbx_description
1 polymer ?
#
loop_
_entity_poly.entity_id
_entity_poly.type
_entity_poly.pdbx_seq_one_letter_code
_entity_poly.pdbx_strand_id
1 'polypeptide(L)'
;MSRKCRLIPDIHEKVLALISRVNEIHTLGTGALILSELLNAFGVVLTNAEIDTLKQRDLVLLKKTSETGGTFENVGPLAVVKHSSVTISVPGRISGTYLSFPGSCSFVFADDTTISGSAFVFRVKLQEIDANLYKVDVDLSGDAFDQCIIHAAA
;
A
#
# COMPACT_ATOMS: atom_id res chain seq x y z
N MET A 1 -9.53 -7.75 -20.31
CA MET A 1 -10.67 -7.96 -19.37
C MET A 1 -10.93 -6.63 -18.68
N SER A 2 -12.19 -6.18 -18.56
CA SER A 2 -12.50 -4.92 -17.86
C SER A 2 -12.32 -5.13 -16.34
N ARG A 3 -11.38 -4.42 -15.71
CA ARG A 3 -11.15 -4.41 -14.25
C ARG A 3 -12.46 -3.96 -13.58
N LYS A 4 -13.12 -4.82 -12.80
CA LYS A 4 -14.36 -4.47 -12.08
C LYS A 4 -13.99 -3.79 -10.76
N CYS A 5 -14.39 -2.53 -10.60
CA CYS A 5 -14.21 -1.82 -9.35
C CYS A 5 -15.21 -2.30 -8.29
N ARG A 6 -14.76 -2.44 -7.04
CA ARG A 6 -15.60 -2.79 -5.88
C ARG A 6 -15.71 -1.60 -4.93
N LEU A 7 -16.87 -1.44 -4.29
CA LEU A 7 -17.08 -0.45 -3.24
C LEU A 7 -16.67 -1.06 -1.89
N ILE A 8 -15.84 -0.37 -1.11
CA ILE A 8 -15.54 -0.73 0.29
C ILE A 8 -16.02 0.43 1.18
N PRO A 9 -17.15 0.26 1.91
CA PRO A 9 -17.83 1.37 2.60
C PRO A 9 -17.00 2.13 3.64
N ASP A 10 -15.93 1.53 4.18
CA ASP A 10 -15.19 2.08 5.32
C ASP A 10 -13.70 2.39 5.02
N ILE A 11 -13.35 2.53 3.74
CA ILE A 11 -11.97 2.82 3.34
C ILE A 11 -11.74 4.29 2.97
N HIS A 12 -12.81 5.05 2.72
CA HIS A 12 -12.73 6.45 2.27
C HIS A 12 -11.82 7.30 3.16
N GLU A 13 -12.16 7.38 4.44
CA GLU A 13 -11.42 8.15 5.44
C GLU A 13 -9.96 7.70 5.57
N LYS A 14 -9.70 6.39 5.43
CA LYS A 14 -8.34 5.83 5.49
C LYS A 14 -7.51 6.26 4.29
N VAL A 15 -8.09 6.25 3.10
CA VAL A 15 -7.42 6.69 1.86
C VAL A 15 -7.16 8.19 1.93
N LEU A 16 -8.14 8.99 2.33
CA LEU A 16 -7.97 10.44 2.47
C LEU A 16 -6.91 10.78 3.52
N ALA A 17 -6.91 10.11 4.67
CA ALA A 17 -5.90 10.27 5.71
C ALA A 17 -4.50 9.92 5.19
N LEU A 18 -4.36 8.82 4.44
CA LEU A 18 -3.11 8.44 3.81
C LEU A 18 -2.63 9.50 2.81
N ILE A 19 -3.47 9.95 1.89
CA ILE A 19 -3.14 10.98 0.89
C ILE A 19 -2.69 12.26 1.59
N SER A 20 -3.44 12.70 2.60
CA SER A 20 -3.10 13.89 3.39
C SER A 20 -1.73 13.73 4.06
N ARG A 21 -1.50 12.57 4.69
CA ARG A 21 -0.26 12.28 5.40
C ARG A 21 0.95 12.20 4.47
N VAL A 22 0.81 11.59 3.29
CA VAL A 22 1.89 11.56 2.28
C VAL A 22 2.22 12.97 1.81
N ASN A 23 1.22 13.80 1.54
CA ASN A 23 1.44 15.20 1.14
C ASN A 23 2.11 16.04 2.24
N GLU A 24 1.73 15.83 3.50
CA GLU A 24 2.38 16.47 4.66
C GLU A 24 3.86 16.06 4.76
N ILE A 25 4.14 14.74 4.74
CA ILE A 25 5.50 14.21 4.80
C ILE A 25 6.34 14.72 3.62
N HIS A 26 5.75 14.77 2.43
CA HIS A 26 6.42 15.28 1.24
C HIS A 26 6.77 16.76 1.39
N THR A 27 5.87 17.57 1.96
CA THR A 27 6.12 18.99 2.25
C THR A 27 7.24 19.18 3.26
N LEU A 28 7.31 18.33 4.29
CA LEU A 28 8.39 18.32 5.29
C LEU A 28 9.71 17.76 4.74
N GLY A 29 9.68 17.09 3.59
CA GLY A 29 10.83 16.47 2.93
C GLY A 29 11.21 15.09 3.45
N THR A 30 10.86 14.74 4.70
CA THR A 30 11.06 13.40 5.28
C THR A 30 9.98 13.08 6.30
N GLY A 31 9.71 11.79 6.49
CA GLY A 31 8.76 11.33 7.49
C GLY A 31 8.53 9.83 7.44
N ALA A 32 7.52 9.36 8.16
CA ALA A 32 7.20 7.94 8.22
C ALA A 32 5.68 7.70 8.16
N LEU A 33 5.30 6.60 7.53
CA LEU A 33 3.98 6.00 7.54
C LEU A 33 3.99 4.70 8.34
N ILE A 34 2.84 4.30 8.86
CA ILE A 34 2.67 3.00 9.47
C ILE A 34 2.37 1.98 8.36
N LEU A 35 3.12 0.87 8.29
CA LEU A 35 2.98 -0.16 7.25
C LEU A 35 1.59 -0.80 7.25
N SER A 36 1.03 -1.03 8.43
CA SER A 36 -0.32 -1.57 8.56
C SER A 36 -1.40 -0.59 8.10
N GLU A 37 -1.22 0.71 8.32
CA GLU A 37 -2.12 1.76 7.81
C GLU A 37 -2.05 1.85 6.28
N LEU A 38 -0.83 1.77 5.73
CA LEU A 38 -0.61 1.70 4.28
C LEU A 38 -1.38 0.53 3.68
N LEU A 39 -1.23 -0.69 4.23
CA LEU A 39 -1.96 -1.87 3.74
C LEU A 39 -3.48 -1.75 3.88
N ASN A 40 -3.95 -1.21 5.01
CA ASN A 40 -5.38 -1.00 5.26
C ASN A 40 -6.00 0.00 4.28
N ALA A 41 -5.29 1.06 3.90
CA ALA A 41 -5.74 2.06 2.94
C ALA A 41 -5.94 1.47 1.52
N PHE A 42 -5.38 0.29 1.24
CA PHE A 42 -5.43 -0.34 -0.07
C PHE A 42 -6.33 -1.58 -0.11
N GLY A 43 -7.20 -1.73 0.90
CA GLY A 43 -8.27 -2.72 0.91
C GLY A 43 -7.91 -4.03 1.61
N VAL A 44 -6.74 -4.11 2.24
CA VAL A 44 -6.37 -5.24 3.09
C VAL A 44 -6.74 -4.91 4.53
N VAL A 45 -7.93 -5.29 4.96
CA VAL A 45 -8.40 -5.03 6.33
C VAL A 45 -7.79 -6.05 7.28
N LEU A 46 -6.69 -5.69 7.94
CA LEU A 46 -6.00 -6.58 8.88
C LEU A 46 -6.67 -6.58 10.26
N THR A 47 -6.74 -7.75 10.87
CA THR A 47 -7.11 -7.94 12.29
C THR A 47 -5.97 -7.48 13.21
N ASN A 48 -6.28 -7.23 14.48
CA ASN A 48 -5.27 -6.79 15.46
C ASN A 48 -4.08 -7.76 15.57
N ALA A 49 -4.32 -9.07 15.55
CA ALA A 49 -3.26 -10.08 15.61
C ALA A 49 -2.35 -10.05 14.36
N GLU A 50 -2.92 -9.75 13.19
CA GLU A 50 -2.17 -9.59 11.95
C GLU A 50 -1.35 -8.28 11.96
N ILE A 51 -1.92 -7.20 12.49
CA ILE A 51 -1.22 -5.93 12.72
C ILE A 51 -0.05 -6.13 13.70
N ASP A 52 -0.26 -6.88 14.79
CA ASP A 52 0.78 -7.19 15.77
C ASP A 52 1.98 -7.91 15.13
N THR A 53 1.73 -8.75 14.12
CA THR A 53 2.78 -9.42 13.34
C THR A 53 3.62 -8.42 12.51
N LEU A 54 3.04 -7.27 12.15
CA LEU A 54 3.71 -6.21 11.39
C LEU A 54 4.38 -5.14 12.26
N LYS A 55 4.05 -5.04 13.55
CA LYS A 55 4.57 -4.00 14.47
C LYS A 55 6.10 -3.93 14.56
N GLN A 56 6.80 -5.04 14.34
CA GLN A 56 8.27 -5.06 14.33
C GLN A 56 8.87 -4.35 13.10
N ARG A 57 8.03 -3.92 12.16
CA ARG A 57 8.38 -3.32 10.88
C ARG A 57 7.60 -2.03 10.64
N ASP A 58 7.13 -1.38 11.71
CA ASP A 58 5.95 -0.53 11.59
C ASP A 58 6.16 0.69 10.68
N LEU A 59 7.39 1.21 10.57
CA LEU A 59 7.63 2.46 9.86
C LEU A 59 8.10 2.26 8.42
N VAL A 60 7.33 2.78 7.47
CA VAL A 60 7.75 3.03 6.09
C VAL A 60 8.30 4.44 6.04
N LEU A 61 9.61 4.58 5.86
CA LEU A 61 10.31 5.85 5.80
C LEU A 61 10.17 6.45 4.41
N LEU A 62 9.72 7.70 4.32
CA LEU A 62 9.61 8.46 3.08
C LEU A 62 10.65 9.57 3.08
N LYS A 63 11.31 9.76 1.93
CA LYS A 63 12.26 10.84 1.70
C LYS A 63 11.97 11.49 0.35
N LYS A 64 11.72 12.79 0.35
CA LYS A 64 11.59 13.60 -0.87
C LYS A 64 12.91 13.62 -1.62
N THR A 65 12.85 13.36 -2.92
CA THR A 65 14.03 13.41 -3.82
C THR A 65 13.77 14.26 -5.06
N SER A 66 12.53 14.67 -5.31
CA SER A 66 12.11 15.53 -6.42
C SER A 66 10.96 16.43 -6.00
N GLU A 67 10.52 17.34 -6.86
CA GLU A 67 9.42 18.27 -6.57
C GLU A 67 8.08 17.57 -6.31
N THR A 68 7.82 16.45 -6.99
CA THR A 68 6.52 15.75 -6.98
C THR A 68 6.60 14.35 -6.37
N GLY A 69 7.76 13.94 -5.85
CA GLY A 69 7.94 12.59 -5.36
C GLY A 69 9.23 12.33 -4.60
N GLY A 70 9.42 11.07 -4.25
CA GLY A 70 10.53 10.63 -3.44
C GLY A 70 10.73 9.12 -3.45
N THR A 71 11.55 8.65 -2.52
CA THR A 71 11.77 7.23 -2.27
C THR A 71 11.13 6.83 -0.96
N PHE A 72 10.73 5.56 -0.86
CA PHE A 72 10.32 4.97 0.40
C PHE A 72 11.08 3.68 0.69
N GLU A 73 11.23 3.37 1.98
CA GLU A 73 11.87 2.14 2.43
C GLU A 73 11.27 1.66 3.76
N ASN A 74 11.17 0.35 3.90
CA ASN A 74 10.84 -0.33 5.14
C ASN A 74 11.81 -1.50 5.31
N VAL A 75 12.54 -1.57 6.42
CA VAL A 75 13.48 -2.66 6.73
C VAL A 75 13.09 -3.32 8.03
N GLY A 76 13.14 -4.64 8.08
CA GLY A 76 12.85 -5.42 9.27
C GLY A 76 12.93 -6.92 9.03
N PRO A 77 12.55 -7.76 10.02
CA PRO A 77 12.47 -9.20 9.83
C PRO A 77 11.42 -9.56 8.78
N LEU A 78 11.59 -10.68 8.07
CA LEU A 78 10.54 -11.24 7.21
C LEU A 78 9.25 -11.41 8.03
N ALA A 79 8.13 -10.87 7.55
CA ALA A 79 6.83 -11.06 8.18
C ALA A 79 5.90 -11.85 7.26
N VAL A 80 5.13 -12.76 7.85
CA VAL A 80 4.17 -13.60 7.13
C VAL A 80 2.84 -13.52 7.86
N VAL A 81 1.85 -12.97 7.18
CA VAL A 81 0.50 -12.76 7.70
C VAL A 81 -0.45 -13.70 6.97
N LYS A 82 -1.23 -14.50 7.71
CA LYS A 82 -2.26 -15.36 7.13
C LYS A 82 -3.59 -14.63 7.20
N HIS A 83 -4.01 -14.07 6.06
CA HIS A 83 -5.23 -13.29 5.95
C HIS A 83 -6.27 -14.02 5.10
N SER A 84 -7.32 -14.52 5.75
CA SER A 84 -8.35 -15.35 5.10
C SER A 84 -7.71 -16.55 4.37
N SER A 85 -7.94 -16.71 3.06
CA SER A 85 -7.35 -17.76 2.22
C SER A 85 -6.00 -17.40 1.59
N VAL A 86 -5.46 -16.21 1.91
CA VAL A 86 -4.23 -15.66 1.32
C VAL A 86 -3.16 -15.56 2.39
N THR A 87 -1.93 -15.94 2.03
CA THR A 87 -0.74 -15.62 2.82
C THR A 87 -0.07 -14.39 2.24
N ILE A 88 0.05 -13.33 3.04
CA ILE A 88 0.77 -12.10 2.71
C ILE A 88 2.19 -12.24 3.27
N SER A 89 3.18 -12.13 2.39
CA SER A 89 4.59 -12.15 2.75
C SER A 89 5.20 -10.78 2.51
N VAL A 90 5.76 -10.21 3.57
CA VAL A 90 6.46 -8.94 3.56
C VAL A 90 7.97 -9.22 3.66
N PRO A 91 8.76 -9.01 2.58
CA PRO A 91 10.19 -9.35 2.54
C PRO A 91 10.99 -8.50 3.53
N GLY A 92 12.19 -8.92 3.95
CA GLY A 92 12.97 -8.19 4.96
C GLY A 92 13.31 -6.72 4.61
N ARG A 93 13.16 -6.35 3.34
CA ARG A 93 13.22 -4.98 2.85
C ARG A 93 12.10 -4.76 1.85
N ILE A 94 11.35 -3.67 2.01
CA ILE A 94 10.44 -3.12 1.01
C ILE A 94 11.03 -1.79 0.55
N SER A 95 11.07 -1.52 -0.74
CA SER A 95 11.50 -0.21 -1.24
C SER A 95 10.82 0.16 -2.54
N GLY A 96 10.88 1.46 -2.87
CA GLY A 96 10.31 1.96 -4.10
C GLY A 96 10.32 3.48 -4.17
N THR A 97 9.53 4.00 -5.10
CA THR A 97 9.30 5.44 -5.29
C THR A 97 7.87 5.80 -5.00
N TYR A 98 7.64 7.01 -4.51
CA TYR A 98 6.29 7.54 -4.35
C TYR A 98 6.14 8.86 -5.10
N LEU A 99 4.91 9.12 -5.54
CA LEU A 99 4.45 10.42 -6.05
C LEU A 99 3.45 11.02 -5.07
N SER A 100 3.48 12.35 -4.96
CA SER A 100 2.60 13.10 -4.07
C SER A 100 2.04 14.30 -4.83
N PHE A 101 0.72 14.36 -4.97
CA PHE A 101 0.01 15.49 -5.56
C PHE A 101 -1.17 15.88 -4.66
N PRO A 102 -1.69 17.13 -4.79
CA PRO A 102 -2.92 17.51 -4.10
C PRO A 102 -4.05 16.51 -4.39
N GLY A 103 -4.51 15.81 -3.35
CA GLY A 103 -5.60 14.84 -3.46
C GLY A 103 -5.24 13.48 -4.08
N SER A 104 -3.95 13.17 -4.32
CA SER A 104 -3.53 11.83 -4.75
C SER A 104 -2.12 11.47 -4.29
N CYS A 105 -1.86 10.16 -4.23
CA CYS A 105 -0.52 9.63 -4.06
C CYS A 105 -0.39 8.30 -4.82
N SER A 106 0.82 8.01 -5.30
CA SER A 106 1.15 6.70 -5.88
C SER A 106 2.38 6.13 -5.21
N PHE A 107 2.43 4.81 -5.05
CA PHE A 107 3.56 4.03 -4.57
C PHE A 107 3.91 2.98 -5.61
N VAL A 108 5.12 3.07 -6.18
CA VAL A 108 5.67 2.08 -7.11
C VAL A 108 6.74 1.29 -6.38
N PHE A 109 6.57 -0.01 -6.26
CA PHE A 109 7.44 -0.91 -5.53
C PHE A 109 8.54 -1.47 -6.43
N ALA A 110 9.73 -1.67 -5.87
CA ALA A 110 10.80 -2.37 -6.57
C ALA A 110 10.55 -3.90 -6.59
N ASP A 111 10.75 -4.52 -7.74
CA ASP A 111 10.37 -5.92 -8.02
C ASP A 111 10.97 -6.96 -7.07
N ASP A 112 12.18 -6.71 -6.55
CA ASP A 112 12.93 -7.58 -5.67
C ASP A 112 12.63 -7.36 -4.18
N THR A 113 11.99 -6.23 -3.86
CA THR A 113 11.73 -5.77 -2.50
C THR A 113 10.28 -5.30 -2.37
N THR A 114 9.34 -6.20 -2.69
CA THR A 114 7.90 -5.92 -2.61
C THR A 114 7.11 -6.98 -1.86
N ILE A 115 5.91 -6.59 -1.42
CA ILE A 115 4.94 -7.43 -0.75
C ILE A 115 4.39 -8.44 -1.74
N SER A 116 4.19 -9.69 -1.30
CA SER A 116 3.57 -10.71 -2.14
C SER A 116 2.40 -11.38 -1.44
N GLY A 117 1.33 -11.63 -2.19
CA GLY A 117 0.20 -12.45 -1.78
C GLY A 117 0.29 -13.82 -2.44
N SER A 118 0.01 -14.89 -1.70
CA SER A 118 -0.06 -16.24 -2.26
C SER A 118 -1.29 -16.99 -1.75
N ALA A 119 -1.97 -17.68 -2.67
CA ALA A 119 -3.03 -18.62 -2.36
C ALA A 119 -2.84 -19.88 -3.22
N PHE A 120 -2.93 -21.06 -2.59
CA PHE A 120 -2.79 -22.44 -3.10
C PHE A 120 -1.94 -22.68 -4.36
N VAL A 121 -2.26 -22.11 -5.52
CA VAL A 121 -1.58 -22.32 -6.82
C VAL A 121 -0.92 -21.07 -7.42
N PHE A 122 -1.07 -19.89 -6.83
CA PHE A 122 -0.50 -18.65 -7.38
C PHE A 122 0.18 -17.79 -6.31
N ARG A 123 1.19 -17.05 -6.75
CA ARG A 123 1.88 -16.00 -6.01
C ARG A 123 1.92 -14.75 -6.87
N VAL A 124 1.49 -13.63 -6.32
CA VAL A 124 1.48 -12.32 -6.98
C VAL A 124 2.27 -11.33 -6.14
N LYS A 125 2.96 -10.41 -6.81
CA LYS A 125 3.73 -9.32 -6.20
C LYS A 125 2.97 -8.02 -6.36
N LEU A 126 3.03 -7.17 -5.35
CA LEU A 126 2.53 -5.80 -5.42
C LEU A 126 3.48 -4.95 -6.27
N GLN A 127 2.97 -4.28 -7.30
CA GLN A 127 3.80 -3.48 -8.20
C GLN A 127 3.55 -1.99 -7.99
N GLU A 128 2.29 -1.58 -7.99
CA GLU A 128 1.90 -0.19 -7.84
C GLU A 128 0.62 -0.06 -7.02
N ILE A 129 0.51 1.07 -6.34
CA ILE A 129 -0.73 1.51 -5.73
C ILE A 129 -0.94 2.97 -6.07
N ASP A 130 -2.01 3.28 -6.78
CA ASP A 130 -2.44 4.64 -7.10
C ASP A 130 -3.72 4.96 -6.33
N ALA A 131 -3.68 6.00 -5.51
CA ALA A 131 -4.81 6.46 -4.73
C ALA A 131 -5.13 7.92 -5.06
N ASN A 132 -6.42 8.21 -5.26
CA ASN A 132 -6.93 9.56 -5.40
C ASN A 132 -8.18 9.76 -4.52
N LEU A 133 -8.88 10.88 -4.68
CA LEU A 133 -10.06 11.21 -3.88
C LEU A 133 -11.25 10.26 -4.08
N TYR A 134 -11.24 9.43 -5.12
CA TYR A 134 -12.40 8.63 -5.54
C TYR A 134 -12.16 7.13 -5.49
N LYS A 135 -10.95 6.71 -5.85
CA LYS A 135 -10.58 5.30 -5.96
C LYS A 135 -9.12 5.04 -5.57
N VAL A 136 -8.88 3.77 -5.29
CA VAL A 136 -7.56 3.15 -5.21
C VAL A 136 -7.45 2.07 -6.28
N ASP A 137 -6.42 2.15 -7.11
CA ASP A 137 -5.98 1.09 -8.01
C ASP A 137 -4.77 0.39 -7.38
N VAL A 138 -4.84 -0.93 -7.24
CA VAL A 138 -3.76 -1.79 -6.75
C VAL A 138 -3.34 -2.70 -7.89
N ASP A 139 -2.12 -2.51 -8.36
CA ASP A 139 -1.51 -3.28 -9.44
C ASP A 139 -0.70 -4.45 -8.86
N LEU A 140 -1.03 -5.66 -9.32
CA LEU A 140 -0.40 -6.90 -8.89
C LEU A 140 0.19 -7.61 -10.11
N SER A 141 1.34 -8.27 -9.93
CA SER A 141 2.00 -8.99 -11.02
C SER A 141 1.04 -9.97 -11.69
N GLY A 142 0.73 -9.69 -12.96
CA GLY A 142 -0.30 -10.39 -13.72
C GLY A 142 -1.65 -9.69 -13.57
N ASP A 143 -1.99 -8.88 -14.58
CA ASP A 143 -3.16 -7.97 -14.67
C ASP A 143 -4.51 -8.59 -14.25
N ALA A 144 -4.61 -9.92 -14.25
CA ALA A 144 -5.79 -10.65 -13.81
C ALA A 144 -6.11 -10.47 -12.30
N PHE A 145 -5.14 -10.03 -11.50
CA PHE A 145 -5.28 -9.90 -10.05
C PHE A 145 -5.47 -8.47 -9.57
N ASP A 146 -5.34 -7.49 -10.46
CA ASP A 146 -5.44 -6.09 -10.11
C ASP A 146 -6.77 -5.73 -9.47
N GLN A 147 -6.71 -4.82 -8.51
CA GLN A 147 -7.89 -4.40 -7.77
C GLN A 147 -8.17 -2.93 -8.06
N CYS A 148 -9.44 -2.63 -8.31
CA CYS A 148 -9.95 -1.26 -8.28
C CYS A 148 -10.95 -1.15 -7.13
N ILE A 149 -10.73 -0.20 -6.24
CA ILE A 149 -11.56 0.05 -5.07
C ILE A 149 -12.11 1.46 -5.19
N ILE A 150 -13.42 1.59 -5.38
CA ILE A 150 -14.10 2.88 -5.27
C ILE A 150 -14.34 3.13 -3.78
N HIS A 151 -14.02 4.34 -3.33
CA HIS A 151 -14.23 4.74 -1.95
C HIS A 151 -14.91 6.09 -1.82
N ALA A 152 -15.21 6.82 -2.91
CA ALA A 152 -16.04 8.02 -2.83
C ALA A 152 -17.38 7.73 -2.13
N ALA A 153 -17.79 8.61 -1.23
CA ALA A 153 -19.14 8.59 -0.68
C ALA A 153 -20.15 8.75 -1.84
N ALA A 154 -21.12 7.84 -1.91
CA ALA A 154 -22.26 7.97 -2.82
C ALA A 154 -23.16 9.13 -2.39
#